data_AF-V5TY27-F1
#
_entry.id   AF-V5TY27-F1
#
_cell.length_a   1.000
_cell.length_b   1.000
_cell.length_c   1.000
_cell.angle_alpha   90.00
_cell.angle_beta   90.00
_cell.angle_gamma   90.00
#
_symmetry.space_group_name_H-M   'P 1'
#
loop_
_entity.id
_entity.type
_entity.pdbx_description
1 polymer ?
#
loop_
_entity_poly.entity_id
_entity_poly.type
_entity_poly.pdbx_seq_one_letter_code
_entity_poly.pdbx_strand_id
1 'polypeptide(L)'
;MRTIPGKVLKRILRFISGFVNTSGIKDIAYYGSLWFSINKKFAERIVKENENGSYFKKYKRITCADEHVFASFIRTQTDCIAADNNKRYIDFPSGAANPYYLDLDDIMKMNDTLEQKNWFSRKFYETQMLNKLKEFKK
;
A
#
# COMPACT_ATOMS: atom_id res chain seq x y z
N MET A 1 5.95 -20.54 -7.99
CA MET A 1 5.82 -21.65 -8.96
C MET A 1 5.70 -21.11 -10.38
N ARG A 2 6.66 -21.41 -11.26
CA ARG A 2 6.72 -20.93 -12.67
C ARG A 2 6.36 -22.01 -13.72
N THR A 3 5.76 -23.13 -13.32
CA THR A 3 5.35 -24.21 -14.23
C THR A 3 3.95 -23.97 -14.81
N ILE A 4 3.66 -24.53 -16.00
CA ILE A 4 2.35 -24.44 -16.67
C ILE A 4 1.19 -24.89 -15.75
N PRO A 5 1.29 -26.02 -15.03
CA PRO A 5 0.25 -26.42 -14.06
C PRO A 5 0.04 -25.39 -12.95
N GLY A 6 1.12 -24.76 -12.47
CA GLY A 6 1.04 -23.71 -11.45
C GLY A 6 0.31 -22.45 -11.93
N LYS A 7 0.41 -22.11 -13.22
CA LYS A 7 -0.33 -20.99 -13.82
C LYS A 7 -1.84 -21.29 -13.89
N VAL A 8 -2.21 -22.52 -14.27
CA VAL A 8 -3.61 -22.97 -14.33
C VAL A 8 -4.22 -23.02 -12.93
N LEU A 9 -3.52 -23.64 -11.97
CA LEU A 9 -3.96 -23.69 -10.57
C LEU A 9 -4.16 -22.29 -9.99
N LYS A 10 -3.25 -21.35 -10.28
CA LYS A 10 -3.39 -19.94 -9.84
C LYS A 10 -4.65 -19.26 -10.41
N ARG A 11 -5.00 -19.53 -11.67
CA ARG A 11 -6.23 -19.00 -12.29
C ARG A 11 -7.49 -19.58 -11.63
N ILE A 12 -7.50 -20.89 -11.38
CA ILE A 12 -8.60 -21.57 -10.70
C ILE A 12 -8.76 -21.04 -9.27
N LEU A 13 -7.66 -20.94 -8.52
CA LEU A 13 -7.69 -20.39 -7.15
C LEU A 13 -8.18 -18.94 -7.12
N ARG A 14 -7.78 -18.11 -8.10
CA ARG A 14 -8.26 -16.73 -8.23
C ARG A 14 -9.76 -16.66 -8.50
N PHE A 15 -10.26 -17.56 -9.36
CA PHE A 15 -11.69 -17.67 -9.64
C PHE A 15 -12.46 -18.11 -8.39
N ILE A 16 -12.01 -19.18 -7.72
CA ILE A 16 -12.63 -19.69 -6.48
C ILE A 16 -12.59 -18.62 -5.37
N SER A 17 -11.51 -17.87 -5.22
CA SER A 17 -11.42 -16.78 -4.23
C SER A 17 -12.41 -15.64 -4.47
N GLY A 18 -12.94 -15.49 -5.70
CA GLY A 18 -14.01 -14.54 -5.99
C GLY A 18 -15.37 -14.99 -5.45
N PHE A 19 -15.59 -16.29 -5.28
CA PHE A 19 -16.84 -16.88 -4.77
C PHE A 19 -16.76 -17.27 -3.30
N VAL A 20 -15.56 -17.60 -2.81
CA VAL A 20 -15.32 -18.00 -1.42
C VAL A 20 -14.53 -16.90 -0.73
N ASN A 21 -15.23 -16.06 0.02
CA ASN A 21 -14.58 -15.07 0.87
C ASN A 21 -13.97 -15.76 2.11
N THR A 22 -12.76 -16.30 1.96
CA THR A 22 -12.00 -16.97 3.03
C THR A 22 -11.49 -16.02 4.11
N SER A 23 -11.66 -14.71 3.94
CA SER A 23 -11.20 -13.70 4.90
C SER A 23 -11.98 -13.70 6.21
N GLY A 24 -13.24 -14.17 6.20
CA GLY A 24 -14.13 -14.11 7.37
C GLY A 24 -14.47 -12.70 7.85
N ILE A 25 -14.08 -11.65 7.11
CA ILE A 25 -14.41 -10.27 7.42
C ILE A 25 -15.84 -10.01 6.93
N LYS A 26 -16.78 -9.92 7.88
CA LYS A 26 -18.18 -9.57 7.61
C LYS A 26 -18.40 -8.05 7.46
N ASP A 27 -17.47 -7.25 7.98
CA ASP A 27 -17.52 -5.79 7.93
C ASP A 27 -17.05 -5.24 6.58
N ILE A 28 -17.42 -3.98 6.28
CA ILE A 28 -16.93 -3.26 5.10
C ILE A 28 -15.39 -3.16 5.17
N ALA A 29 -14.70 -3.79 4.22
CA ALA A 29 -13.26 -3.66 4.04
C ALA A 29 -12.95 -2.41 3.21
N TYR A 30 -12.01 -1.59 3.68
CA TYR A 30 -11.54 -0.41 2.97
C TYR A 30 -10.14 -0.66 2.45
N TYR A 31 -9.97 -0.49 1.14
CA TYR A 31 -8.69 -0.63 0.47
C TYR A 31 -7.95 0.70 0.44
N GLY A 32 -6.62 0.62 0.39
CA GLY A 32 -5.75 1.76 0.29
C GLY A 32 -4.38 1.36 -0.23
N SER A 33 -3.37 2.11 0.20
CA SER A 33 -1.98 1.82 -0.12
C SER A 33 -1.27 1.20 1.08
N LEU A 34 -0.31 0.32 0.80
CA LEU A 34 0.70 -0.09 1.78
C LEU A 34 1.47 1.10 2.37
N TRP A 35 1.60 2.18 1.60
CA TRP A 35 2.35 3.37 2.02
C TRP A 35 1.40 4.41 2.60
N PHE A 36 1.58 4.74 3.88
CA PHE A 36 0.76 5.74 4.58
C PHE A 36 1.56 6.47 5.66
N SER A 37 1.05 7.63 6.07
CA SER A 37 1.63 8.45 7.14
C SER A 37 0.61 8.54 8.25
N ILE A 38 1.06 8.39 9.49
CA ILE A 38 0.20 8.42 10.66
C ILE A 38 0.84 9.29 11.73
N ASN A 39 0.00 9.88 12.58
CA ASN A 39 0.48 10.59 13.75
C ASN A 39 0.77 9.61 14.90
N LYS A 40 1.45 10.11 15.94
CA LYS A 40 1.79 9.33 17.13
C LYS A 40 0.57 8.67 17.78
N LYS A 41 -0.53 9.42 17.94
CA LYS A 41 -1.77 8.94 18.57
C LYS A 41 -2.32 7.69 17.87
N PHE A 42 -2.35 7.67 16.54
CA PHE A 42 -2.84 6.51 15.80
C PHE A 42 -1.82 5.35 15.81
N ALA A 43 -0.53 5.63 15.78
CA ALA A 43 0.51 4.61 15.92
C ALA A 43 0.40 3.86 17.27
N GLU A 44 0.19 4.59 18.37
CA GLU A 44 -0.02 4.00 19.71
C GLU A 44 -1.25 3.09 19.75
N ARG A 45 -2.33 3.46 19.04
CA ARG A 45 -3.54 2.61 18.94
C ARG A 45 -3.28 1.32 18.18
N ILE A 46 -2.54 1.39 17.07
CA ILE A 46 -2.14 0.20 16.32
C ILE A 46 -1.35 -0.74 17.24
N VAL A 47 -0.34 -0.22 17.95
CA VAL A 47 0.47 -1.03 18.86
C VAL A 47 -0.41 -1.66 19.95
N LYS A 48 -1.27 -0.87 20.60
CA LYS A 48 -2.17 -1.35 21.65
C LYS A 48 -3.12 -2.44 21.15
N GLU A 49 -3.72 -2.27 19.97
CA GLU A 49 -4.62 -3.27 19.36
C GLU A 49 -3.86 -4.53 18.93
N ASN A 50 -2.61 -4.40 18.49
CA ASN A 50 -1.78 -5.54 18.15
C ASN A 50 -1.40 -6.39 19.37
N GLU A 51 -1.08 -5.74 20.49
CA GLU A 51 -0.68 -6.41 21.74
C GLU A 51 -1.87 -7.00 22.50
N ASN A 52 -2.94 -6.22 22.65
CA ASN A 52 -4.03 -6.55 23.58
C ASN A 52 -5.34 -6.90 22.88
N GLY A 53 -5.42 -6.63 21.57
CA GLY A 53 -6.64 -6.74 20.81
C GLY A 53 -6.78 -8.04 20.02
N SER A 54 -7.73 -8.01 19.10
CA SER A 54 -8.04 -9.13 18.20
C SER A 54 -8.31 -8.70 16.77
N TYR A 55 -8.44 -7.39 16.51
CA TYR A 55 -8.77 -6.85 15.21
C TYR A 55 -7.77 -7.31 14.15
N PHE A 56 -6.46 -7.22 14.40
CA PHE A 56 -5.45 -7.63 13.42
C PHE A 56 -5.33 -9.14 13.24
N LYS A 57 -5.82 -9.95 14.19
CA LYS A 57 -5.77 -11.42 14.10
C LYS A 57 -6.60 -11.93 12.90
N LYS A 58 -7.70 -11.24 12.55
CA LYS A 58 -8.54 -11.60 11.39
C LYS A 58 -7.81 -11.41 10.05
N TYR A 59 -6.76 -10.59 10.01
CA TYR A 59 -5.99 -10.30 8.80
C TYR A 59 -4.78 -11.22 8.57
N LYS A 60 -4.43 -12.11 9.51
CA LYS A 60 -3.20 -12.94 9.45
C LYS A 60 -3.11 -13.86 8.23
N ARG A 61 -4.25 -14.25 7.64
CA ARG A 61 -4.32 -15.16 6.47
C ARG A 61 -4.94 -14.49 5.25
N ILE A 62 -5.06 -13.17 5.27
CA ILE A 62 -5.63 -12.42 4.15
C ILE A 62 -4.51 -11.99 3.22
N THR A 63 -4.73 -12.17 1.92
CA THR A 63 -3.78 -11.74 0.89
C THR A 63 -3.73 -10.22 0.82
N CYS A 64 -2.52 -9.64 0.75
CA CYS A 64 -2.30 -8.19 0.75
C CYS A 64 -3.02 -7.48 1.91
N ALA A 65 -3.04 -8.13 3.10
CA ALA A 65 -3.64 -7.60 4.32
C ALA A 65 -3.20 -6.17 4.62
N ASP A 66 -1.92 -5.90 4.41
CA ASP A 66 -1.23 -4.62 4.60
C ASP A 66 -1.81 -3.47 3.77
N GLU A 67 -2.40 -3.74 2.59
CA GLU A 67 -3.04 -2.73 1.74
C GLU A 67 -4.42 -2.26 2.23
N HIS A 68 -5.04 -2.97 3.18
CA HIS A 68 -6.42 -2.66 3.60
C HIS A 68 -6.67 -2.76 5.11
N VAL A 69 -5.79 -3.42 5.88
CA VAL A 69 -5.97 -3.60 7.33
C VAL A 69 -5.95 -2.27 8.08
N PHE A 70 -4.98 -1.39 7.79
CA PHE A 70 -4.87 -0.10 8.47
C PHE A 70 -5.91 0.90 7.97
N ALA A 71 -6.21 0.87 6.68
CA ALA A 71 -7.29 1.67 6.09
C ALA A 71 -8.67 1.30 6.65
N SER A 72 -8.89 0.02 6.94
CA SER A 72 -10.11 -0.45 7.61
C SER A 72 -10.10 -0.10 9.10
N PHE A 73 -8.95 -0.28 9.78
CA PHE A 73 -8.83 -0.02 11.22
C PHE A 73 -9.06 1.45 11.59
N ILE A 74 -8.51 2.40 10.83
CA ILE A 74 -8.72 3.83 11.13
C ILE A 74 -10.20 4.23 11.07
N ARG A 75 -10.99 3.57 10.22
CA ARG A 75 -12.42 3.84 10.07
C ARG A 75 -13.28 3.25 11.17
N THR A 76 -12.74 2.35 11.99
CA THR A 76 -13.41 1.93 13.23
C THR A 76 -13.17 2.92 14.38
N GLN A 77 -12.28 3.90 14.19
CA GLN A 77 -11.96 4.93 15.19
C GLN A 77 -12.81 6.17 14.93
N THR A 78 -13.68 6.52 15.88
CA THR A 78 -14.59 7.67 15.75
C THR A 78 -13.92 9.03 15.89
N ASP A 79 -12.72 9.08 16.48
CA ASP A 79 -11.99 10.31 16.79
C ASP A 79 -10.71 10.47 15.94
N CYS A 80 -10.60 9.73 14.84
CA CYS A 80 -9.50 9.82 13.89
C CYS A 80 -10.05 10.23 12.52
N ILE A 81 -9.36 11.16 11.86
CA ILE A 81 -9.70 11.58 10.50
C ILE A 81 -8.73 10.89 9.55
N ALA A 82 -9.25 10.07 8.65
CA ALA A 82 -8.48 9.51 7.55
C ALA A 82 -8.47 10.51 6.38
N ALA A 83 -7.29 11.04 6.04
CA ALA A 83 -7.13 11.79 4.81
C ALA A 83 -7.11 10.81 3.63
N ASP A 84 -7.84 11.13 2.55
CA ASP A 84 -7.81 10.36 1.29
C ASP A 84 -6.60 10.73 0.42
N ASN A 85 -5.45 10.92 1.06
CA ASN A 85 -4.18 11.18 0.40
C ASN A 85 -3.05 10.70 1.31
N ASN A 86 -2.26 9.73 0.84
CA ASN A 86 -1.11 9.24 1.57
C ASN A 86 0.16 10.08 1.36
N LYS A 87 0.17 11.15 0.59
CA LYS A 87 1.36 11.97 0.27
C LYS A 87 2.48 11.18 -0.41
N ARG A 88 2.14 10.12 -1.14
CA ARG A 88 3.08 9.36 -1.98
C ARG A 88 2.71 9.52 -3.44
N TYR A 89 3.69 9.86 -4.26
CA TYR A 89 3.58 9.70 -5.69
C TYR A 89 3.96 8.28 -6.10
N ILE A 90 3.03 7.59 -6.76
CA ILE A 90 3.24 6.28 -7.32
C ILE A 90 2.49 6.21 -8.65
N ASP A 91 3.21 5.98 -9.74
CA ASP A 91 2.59 5.83 -11.05
C ASP A 91 2.28 4.36 -11.34
N PHE A 92 1.04 4.07 -11.72
CA PHE A 92 0.61 2.72 -12.06
C PHE A 92 0.20 2.64 -13.52
N PRO A 93 0.76 1.68 -14.29
CA PRO A 93 0.17 1.30 -15.56
C PRO A 93 -1.29 0.88 -15.35
N SER A 94 -2.15 1.21 -16.31
CA SER A 94 -3.57 0.84 -16.26
C SER A 94 -3.75 -0.67 -16.05
N GLY A 95 -4.49 -1.04 -15.01
CA GLY A 95 -4.77 -2.44 -14.65
C GLY A 95 -3.57 -3.25 -14.12
N ALA A 96 -2.41 -2.62 -13.90
CA ALA A 96 -1.23 -3.30 -13.37
C ALA A 96 -1.23 -3.36 -11.85
N ALA A 97 -0.70 -4.45 -11.31
CA ALA A 97 -0.48 -4.63 -9.87
C ALA A 97 0.84 -4.01 -9.37
N ASN A 98 1.69 -3.51 -10.28
CA ASN A 98 3.00 -2.97 -9.94
C ASN A 98 3.18 -1.60 -10.60
N PRO A 99 3.81 -0.65 -9.90
CA PRO A 99 4.03 0.68 -10.43
C PRO A 99 5.17 0.73 -11.45
N TYR A 100 5.21 1.79 -12.25
CA TYR A 100 6.34 2.11 -13.11
C TYR A 100 7.60 2.41 -12.29
N TYR A 101 8.73 2.24 -12.95
CA TYR A 101 9.98 2.84 -12.51
C TYR A 101 10.03 4.26 -13.04
N LEU A 102 10.17 5.19 -12.11
CA LEU A 102 10.32 6.62 -12.33
C LEU A 102 11.79 6.95 -12.51
N ASP A 103 12.06 7.99 -13.29
CA ASP A 103 13.31 8.71 -13.28
C ASP A 103 13.17 10.07 -12.55
N LEU A 104 14.18 10.93 -12.63
CA LEU A 104 14.19 12.22 -11.94
C LEU A 104 13.44 13.30 -12.70
N ASP A 105 13.40 13.21 -14.03
CA ASP A 105 12.65 14.15 -14.85
C ASP A 105 11.15 13.98 -14.59
N ASP A 106 10.71 12.72 -14.37
CA ASP A 106 9.37 12.39 -13.90
C ASP A 106 9.05 13.14 -12.59
N ILE A 107 9.92 13.05 -11.57
CA ILE A 107 9.69 13.73 -10.28
C ILE A 107 9.64 15.24 -10.45
N MET A 108 10.58 15.82 -11.21
CA MET A 108 10.68 17.28 -11.37
C MET A 108 9.43 17.84 -12.04
N LYS A 109 8.99 17.24 -13.15
CA LYS A 109 7.75 17.61 -13.84
C LYS A 109 6.52 17.48 -12.93
N MET A 110 6.53 16.53 -12.00
CA MET A 110 5.39 16.28 -11.11
C MET A 110 5.32 17.24 -9.94
N ASN A 111 6.45 17.63 -9.35
CA ASN A 111 6.47 18.65 -8.30
C ASN A 111 5.89 19.98 -8.77
N ASP A 112 6.01 20.28 -10.06
CA ASP A 112 5.49 21.50 -10.68
C ASP A 112 3.99 21.41 -11.05
N THR A 113 3.45 20.19 -11.23
CA THR A 113 2.09 19.97 -11.75
C THR A 113 1.07 19.48 -10.72
N LEU A 114 1.53 18.93 -9.59
CA LEU A 114 0.64 18.46 -8.54
C LEU A 114 0.20 19.62 -7.64
N GLU A 115 -1.12 19.89 -7.59
CA GLU A 115 -1.72 20.85 -6.64
C GLU A 115 -1.38 20.54 -5.17
N GLN A 116 -1.07 19.27 -4.87
CA GLN A 116 -0.68 18.83 -3.54
C GLN A 116 0.75 18.26 -3.56
N LYS A 117 1.64 18.86 -2.76
CA LYS A 117 3.01 18.39 -2.58
C LYS A 117 3.02 16.99 -1.95
N ASN A 118 3.45 16.00 -2.72
CA ASN A 118 3.80 14.67 -2.20
C ASN A 118 5.12 14.75 -1.42
N TRP A 119 5.25 13.97 -0.37
CA TRP A 119 6.47 13.95 0.45
C TRP A 119 7.47 12.91 -0.04
N PHE A 120 6.97 11.84 -0.65
CA PHE A 120 7.77 10.71 -1.10
C PHE A 120 7.26 10.22 -2.45
N SER A 121 8.15 9.55 -3.20
CA SER A 121 7.83 8.93 -4.47
C SER A 121 8.39 7.51 -4.53
N ARG A 122 7.81 6.64 -5.38
CA ARG A 122 8.39 5.34 -5.77
C ARG A 122 7.85 4.94 -7.14
N LYS A 123 8.53 4.10 -7.91
CA LYS A 123 9.72 3.27 -7.66
C LYS A 123 10.88 3.79 -8.52
N PHE A 124 12.14 3.65 -8.11
CA PHE A 124 13.28 4.19 -8.86
C PHE A 124 14.29 3.10 -9.24
N TYR A 125 15.04 3.34 -10.32
CA TYR A 125 16.22 2.53 -10.59
C TYR A 125 17.34 2.89 -9.61
N GLU A 126 17.93 1.88 -9.00
CA GLU A 126 19.00 2.06 -8.01
C GLU A 126 20.18 2.85 -8.57
N THR A 127 20.58 2.55 -9.81
CA THR A 127 21.69 3.23 -10.50
C THR A 127 21.49 4.74 -10.60
N GLN A 128 20.27 5.18 -10.93
CA GLN A 128 19.91 6.60 -10.99
C GLN A 128 20.00 7.25 -9.60
N MET A 129 19.48 6.57 -8.57
CA MET A 129 19.52 7.09 -7.20
C MET A 129 20.94 7.20 -6.65
N LEU A 130 21.78 6.20 -6.89
CA LEU A 130 23.19 6.21 -6.47
C LEU A 130 23.96 7.33 -7.16
N ASN A 131 23.69 7.61 -8.43
CA ASN A 131 24.32 8.71 -9.15
C ASN A 131 23.93 10.06 -8.54
N LYS A 132 22.65 10.27 -8.20
CA LYS A 132 22.24 11.52 -7.53
C LYS A 132 22.76 11.67 -6.11
N LEU A 133 22.84 10.60 -5.33
CA LEU A 133 23.44 10.67 -4.00
C LEU A 133 24.90 11.15 -4.02
N LYS A 134 25.65 10.85 -5.09
CA LYS A 134 27.02 11.37 -5.27
C LYS A 134 27.05 12.88 -5.51
N GLU A 135 26.02 13.44 -6.14
CA GLU A 135 25.90 14.89 -6.38
C GLU A 135 25.62 15.65 -5.08
N PHE A 136 24.78 15.11 -4.18
CA PHE A 136 24.45 15.72 -2.89
C PHE A 136 25.56 15.65 -1.84
N LYS A 137 26.56 14.79 -2.03
CA LYS A 137 27.70 14.63 -1.11
C LYS A 137 28.89 15.53 -1.46
N LYS A 138 28.73 16.44 -2.42
CA LYS A 138 29.66 17.55 -2.68
C LYS A 138 29.29 18.75 -1.81
#